data_AF-A0A9X0CPT6-F1
#
_entry.id   AF-A0A9X0CPT6-F1
#
_cell.length_a   1.000
_cell.length_b   1.000
_cell.length_c   1.000
_cell.angle_alpha   90.00
_cell.angle_beta   90.00
_cell.angle_gamma   90.00
#
_symmetry.space_group_name_H-M   'P 1'
#
loop_
_entity.id
_entity.type
_entity.pdbx_description
1 polymer ?
#
loop_
_entity_poly.entity_id
_entity_poly.type
_entity_poly.pdbx_seq_one_letter_code
_entity_poly.pdbx_strand_id
1 'polypeptide(L)'
;MFSLPKENISKGDKNVLTSQEPWMLAVTSGTTGKSCLIPKTRDNSRAFVQYGFAVGVYHTMFNALPQADNLQKSLQLFHAPQVRYSEGGIPIGPSTLAPSLRQLQALSTPRVHLDVSSEPAGLYIHILFALRDRDLGSILSNFAYWIHGVFVYLEENWELMVQDLEKGEINANLEITDRVRW
;
A
#
# COMPACT_ATOMS: atom_id res chain seq x y z
N MET A 1 -22.89 -31.49 -6.08
CA MET A 1 -22.32 -30.53 -5.11
C MET A 1 -22.39 -29.16 -5.76
N PHE A 2 -23.15 -28.21 -5.20
CA PHE A 2 -23.22 -26.85 -5.77
C PHE A 2 -21.91 -26.12 -5.45
N SER A 3 -21.19 -25.67 -6.47
CA SER A 3 -20.01 -24.84 -6.29
C SER A 3 -20.42 -23.44 -5.83
N LEU A 4 -19.62 -22.84 -4.94
CA LEU A 4 -19.91 -21.50 -4.44
C LEU A 4 -19.67 -20.46 -5.56
N PRO A 5 -20.43 -19.36 -5.63
CA PRO A 5 -20.26 -18.33 -6.66
C PRO A 5 -18.81 -17.83 -6.81
N LYS A 6 -18.08 -17.73 -5.68
CA LYS A 6 -16.67 -17.35 -5.65
C LYS A 6 -15.74 -18.36 -6.34
N GLU A 7 -16.05 -19.65 -6.27
CA GLU A 7 -15.25 -20.72 -6.89
C GLU A 7 -15.43 -20.70 -8.40
N ASN A 8 -16.66 -20.50 -8.87
CA ASN A 8 -16.99 -20.34 -10.29
C ASN A 8 -16.27 -19.13 -10.88
N ILE A 9 -16.35 -17.97 -10.21
CA ILE A 9 -15.62 -16.77 -10.63
C ILE A 9 -14.11 -17.01 -10.63
N SER A 10 -13.57 -17.70 -9.61
CA SER A 10 -12.13 -17.99 -9.55
C SER A 10 -11.64 -18.87 -10.70
N LYS A 11 -12.51 -19.72 -11.24
CA LYS A 11 -12.27 -20.55 -12.43
C LYS A 11 -12.42 -19.80 -13.76
N GLY A 12 -12.98 -18.58 -13.71
CA GLY A 12 -13.21 -17.74 -14.90
C GLY A 12 -14.64 -17.73 -15.40
N ASP A 13 -15.60 -18.33 -14.68
CA ASP A 13 -17.01 -18.27 -15.05
C ASP A 13 -17.51 -16.82 -14.99
N LYS A 14 -18.17 -16.41 -16.07
CA LYS A 14 -18.68 -15.04 -16.26
C LYS A 14 -20.13 -14.93 -15.82
N ASN A 15 -20.58 -13.71 -15.53
CA ASN A 15 -21.97 -13.41 -15.21
C ASN A 15 -22.55 -14.23 -14.03
N VAL A 16 -21.70 -14.57 -13.05
CA VAL A 16 -22.10 -15.38 -11.88
C VAL A 16 -22.80 -14.53 -10.81
N LEU A 17 -22.24 -13.35 -10.49
CA LEU A 17 -22.77 -12.42 -9.48
C LEU A 17 -23.15 -11.06 -10.06
N THR A 18 -22.45 -10.63 -11.11
CA THR A 18 -22.64 -9.34 -11.78
C THR A 18 -22.29 -9.52 -13.25
N SER A 19 -22.92 -8.70 -14.11
CA SER A 19 -22.64 -8.66 -15.55
C SER A 19 -21.25 -8.11 -15.88
N GLN A 20 -20.62 -7.38 -14.94
CA GLN A 20 -19.26 -6.90 -15.11
C GLN A 20 -18.24 -7.94 -14.66
N GLU A 21 -17.29 -8.25 -15.53
CA GLU A 21 -16.19 -9.15 -15.19
C GLU A 21 -15.31 -8.54 -14.09
N PRO A 22 -15.03 -9.27 -13.00
CA PRO A 22 -14.09 -8.84 -11.98
C PRO A 22 -12.69 -8.71 -12.56
N TRP A 23 -12.01 -7.60 -12.31
CA TRP A 23 -10.61 -7.43 -12.70
C TRP A 23 -9.64 -7.93 -11.62
N MET A 24 -10.16 -8.17 -10.40
CA MET A 24 -9.40 -8.65 -9.25
C MET A 24 -10.30 -9.38 -8.26
N LEU A 25 -9.73 -10.36 -7.56
CA LEU A 25 -10.27 -10.96 -6.35
C LEU A 25 -9.52 -10.37 -5.14
N ALA A 26 -10.20 -9.50 -4.40
CA ALA A 26 -9.63 -8.89 -3.21
C ALA A 26 -9.66 -9.88 -2.03
N VAL A 27 -8.50 -10.12 -1.44
CA VAL A 27 -8.36 -10.85 -0.18
C VAL A 27 -8.72 -9.90 0.96
N THR A 28 -9.65 -10.33 1.80
CA THR A 28 -9.92 -9.67 3.08
C THR A 28 -9.32 -10.47 4.23
N SER A 29 -8.82 -9.76 5.24
CA SER A 29 -8.21 -10.35 6.44
C SER A 29 -9.19 -11.22 7.23
N GLY A 30 -10.50 -11.01 7.04
CA GLY A 30 -11.57 -11.87 7.56
C GLY A 30 -11.61 -11.93 9.09
N THR A 31 -12.59 -11.26 9.72
CA THR A 31 -12.80 -11.37 11.17
C THR A 31 -13.28 -12.76 11.62
N THR A 32 -13.58 -13.66 10.67
CA THR A 32 -14.06 -15.03 10.90
C THR A 32 -12.96 -16.10 10.80
N GLY A 33 -11.69 -15.71 10.70
CA GLY A 33 -10.54 -16.62 10.66
C GLY A 33 -10.29 -17.32 9.31
N LYS A 34 -11.23 -17.21 8.35
CA LYS A 34 -11.02 -17.63 6.95
C LYS A 34 -11.01 -16.40 6.07
N SER A 35 -9.90 -16.16 5.37
CA SER A 35 -9.81 -15.10 4.37
C SER A 35 -10.88 -15.32 3.29
N CYS A 36 -11.51 -14.22 2.87
CA CYS A 36 -12.53 -14.25 1.84
C CYS A 36 -12.02 -13.57 0.57
N LEU A 37 -12.41 -14.11 -0.58
CA LEU A 37 -12.15 -13.50 -1.88
C LEU A 37 -13.40 -12.72 -2.32
N ILE A 38 -13.24 -11.40 -2.44
CA ILE A 38 -14.30 -10.49 -2.87
C ILE A 38 -14.01 -10.06 -4.31
N PRO A 39 -14.87 -10.41 -5.29
CA PRO A 39 -14.72 -9.93 -6.65
C PRO A 39 -14.87 -8.40 -6.75
N LYS A 40 -13.88 -7.72 -7.33
CA LYS A 40 -13.91 -6.28 -7.59
C LYS A 40 -14.07 -6.00 -9.07
N THR A 41 -15.08 -5.20 -9.40
CA THR A 41 -15.27 -4.64 -10.75
C THR A 41 -14.53 -3.31 -10.87
N ARG A 42 -14.31 -2.84 -12.10
CA ARG A 42 -13.65 -1.56 -12.35
C ARG A 42 -14.48 -0.39 -11.83
N ASP A 43 -15.80 -0.47 -11.95
CA ASP A 43 -16.71 0.57 -11.46
C ASP A 43 -16.71 0.66 -9.93
N ASN A 44 -16.72 -0.48 -9.23
CA ASN A 44 -16.58 -0.49 -7.77
C ASN A 44 -15.26 0.16 -7.34
N SER A 45 -14.14 -0.22 -7.97
CA SER A 45 -12.83 0.39 -7.68
C SER A 45 -12.81 1.89 -7.96
N ARG A 46 -13.43 2.34 -9.06
CA ARG A 46 -13.54 3.77 -9.40
C ARG A 46 -14.35 4.53 -8.35
N ALA A 47 -15.52 4.01 -7.97
CA ALA A 47 -16.37 4.61 -6.95
C ALA A 47 -15.65 4.71 -5.60
N PHE A 48 -14.92 3.66 -5.22
CA PHE A 48 -14.11 3.64 -3.99
C PHE A 48 -13.05 4.73 -3.97
N VAL A 49 -12.31 4.93 -5.08
CA VAL A 49 -11.29 5.99 -5.18
C VAL A 49 -11.93 7.38 -5.20
N GLN A 50 -12.98 7.58 -6.00
CA GLN A 50 -13.61 8.89 -6.17
C GLN A 50 -14.35 9.35 -4.90
N TYR A 51 -15.28 8.54 -4.42
CA TYR A 51 -16.12 8.94 -3.29
C TYR A 51 -15.47 8.65 -1.95
N GLY A 52 -14.76 7.53 -1.82
CA GLY A 52 -14.11 7.15 -0.57
C GLY A 52 -12.88 8.02 -0.28
N PHE A 53 -11.91 8.04 -1.19
CA PHE A 53 -10.65 8.75 -0.96
C PHE A 53 -10.73 10.23 -1.34
N ALA A 54 -11.03 10.55 -2.60
CA ALA A 54 -10.92 11.93 -3.08
C ALA A 54 -11.93 12.85 -2.37
N VAL A 55 -13.20 12.43 -2.26
CA VAL A 55 -14.22 13.21 -1.55
C VAL A 55 -14.18 12.94 -0.05
N GLY A 56 -14.35 11.69 0.38
CA GLY A 56 -14.51 11.35 1.79
C GLY A 56 -13.32 11.73 2.67
N VAL A 57 -12.10 11.46 2.20
CA VAL A 57 -10.87 11.75 2.96
C VAL A 57 -10.31 13.11 2.59
N TYR A 58 -9.83 13.29 1.36
CA TYR A 58 -9.02 14.46 1.00
C TYR A 58 -9.82 15.76 0.98
N HIS A 59 -10.97 15.79 0.28
CA HIS A 59 -11.79 17.00 0.24
C HIS A 59 -12.28 17.42 1.63
N THR A 60 -12.75 16.47 2.44
CA THR A 60 -13.15 16.74 3.84
C THR A 60 -11.97 17.26 4.66
N MET A 61 -10.79 16.64 4.54
CA MET A 61 -9.60 17.03 5.27
C MET A 61 -9.13 18.44 4.89
N PHE A 62 -9.06 18.77 3.60
CA PHE A 62 -8.62 20.11 3.15
C PHE A 62 -9.61 21.21 3.54
N ASN A 63 -10.91 20.92 3.58
CA ASN A 63 -11.89 21.87 4.10
C ASN A 63 -11.73 22.09 5.61
N ALA A 64 -11.39 21.05 6.37
CA ALA A 64 -11.21 21.14 7.83
C ALA A 64 -9.83 21.69 8.24
N LEU A 65 -8.80 21.41 7.44
CA LEU A 65 -7.40 21.76 7.64
C LEU A 65 -6.82 22.30 6.33
N PRO A 66 -7.10 23.56 5.96
CA PRO A 66 -6.63 24.14 4.70
C PRO A 66 -5.11 24.15 4.55
N GLN A 67 -4.36 24.12 5.66
CA GLN A 67 -2.88 24.08 5.60
C GLN A 67 -2.37 22.76 5.03
N ALA A 68 -3.17 21.69 5.05
CA ALA A 68 -2.82 20.40 4.46
C ALA A 68 -2.98 20.39 2.93
N ASP A 69 -3.66 21.38 2.34
CA ASP A 69 -3.75 21.55 0.88
C ASP A 69 -2.50 22.22 0.34
N ASN A 70 -1.42 21.44 0.24
CA ASN A 70 -0.12 21.90 -0.21
C ASN A 70 0.59 20.82 -1.04
N LEU A 71 1.80 21.13 -1.51
CA LEU A 71 2.59 20.24 -2.39
C LEU A 71 3.64 19.40 -1.63
N GLN A 72 3.59 19.39 -0.29
CA GLN A 72 4.49 18.59 0.51
C GLN A 72 4.24 17.10 0.27
N LYS A 73 5.32 16.32 0.31
CA LYS A 73 5.22 14.87 0.19
C LYS A 73 4.71 14.27 1.47
N SER A 74 4.11 13.09 1.35
CA SER A 74 3.65 12.29 2.48
C SER A 74 4.47 11.02 2.63
N LEU A 75 4.71 10.60 3.87
CA LEU A 75 5.08 9.23 4.17
C LEU A 75 3.79 8.41 4.14
N GLN A 76 3.64 7.49 3.20
CA GLN A 76 2.55 6.52 3.23
C GLN A 76 3.12 5.13 3.42
N LEU A 77 2.68 4.43 4.47
CA LEU A 77 3.11 3.06 4.76
C LEU A 77 2.32 2.07 3.92
N PHE A 78 3.01 1.27 3.12
CA PHE A 78 2.41 0.20 2.33
C PHE A 78 3.42 -0.91 2.08
N HIS A 79 2.96 -2.13 1.84
CA HIS A 79 3.82 -3.23 1.42
C HIS A 79 3.73 -3.42 -0.09
N ALA A 80 4.81 -3.93 -0.69
CA ALA A 80 4.80 -4.34 -2.08
C ALA A 80 3.69 -5.38 -2.31
N PRO A 81 2.87 -5.24 -3.36
CA PRO A 81 1.72 -6.10 -3.57
C PRO A 81 2.18 -7.50 -3.97
N GLN A 82 1.89 -8.49 -3.12
CA GLN A 82 2.09 -9.91 -3.44
C GLN A 82 0.88 -10.41 -4.23
N VAL A 83 0.92 -10.25 -5.55
CA VAL A 83 -0.17 -10.67 -6.45
C VAL A 83 -0.06 -12.16 -6.74
N ARG A 84 -1.14 -12.89 -6.48
CA ARG A 84 -1.35 -14.28 -6.90
C ARG A 84 -2.37 -14.29 -8.03
N TYR A 85 -2.58 -15.44 -8.67
CA TYR A 85 -3.58 -15.59 -9.73
C TYR A 85 -4.53 -16.75 -9.41
N SER A 86 -5.81 -16.57 -9.76
CA SER A 86 -6.80 -17.64 -9.71
C SER A 86 -6.60 -18.62 -10.88
N GLU A 87 -7.31 -19.75 -10.85
CA GLU A 87 -7.30 -20.75 -11.93
C GLU A 87 -7.71 -20.13 -13.29
N GLY A 88 -8.72 -19.25 -13.28
CA GLY A 88 -9.15 -18.46 -14.43
C GLY A 88 -8.26 -17.26 -14.77
N GLY A 89 -7.09 -17.10 -14.13
CA GLY A 89 -6.14 -16.02 -14.40
C GLY A 89 -6.50 -14.66 -13.81
N ILE A 90 -7.45 -14.58 -12.86
CA ILE A 90 -7.84 -13.32 -12.23
C ILE A 90 -6.81 -12.98 -11.12
N PRO A 91 -6.25 -11.75 -11.09
CA PRO A 91 -5.36 -11.31 -10.03
C PRO A 91 -6.01 -11.41 -8.64
N ILE A 92 -5.27 -11.94 -7.68
CA ILE A 92 -5.65 -12.07 -6.27
C ILE A 92 -4.67 -11.26 -5.44
N GLY A 93 -5.18 -10.34 -4.61
CA GLY A 93 -4.33 -9.50 -3.77
C GLY A 93 -5.13 -8.72 -2.72
N PRO A 94 -4.46 -7.92 -1.88
CA PRO A 94 -5.13 -7.09 -0.89
C PRO A 94 -6.15 -6.13 -1.54
N SER A 95 -7.28 -5.87 -0.87
CA SER A 95 -8.31 -4.96 -1.39
C SER A 95 -7.80 -3.53 -1.63
N THR A 96 -6.90 -3.08 -0.76
CA THR A 96 -6.15 -1.84 -0.89
C THR A 96 -4.81 -2.18 -1.51
N LEU A 97 -4.62 -1.78 -2.76
CA LEU A 97 -3.35 -1.97 -3.45
C LEU A 97 -2.34 -0.90 -3.04
N ALA A 98 -1.06 -1.20 -3.27
CA ALA A 98 -0.01 -0.21 -3.20
C ALA A 98 -0.32 1.00 -4.10
N PRO A 99 0.21 2.19 -3.76
CA PRO A 99 0.01 3.39 -4.56
C PRO A 99 0.39 3.19 -6.03
N SER A 100 -0.40 3.74 -6.92
CA SER A 100 -0.05 3.80 -8.35
C SER A 100 1.22 4.63 -8.56
N LEU A 101 1.90 4.44 -9.70
CA LEU A 101 3.10 5.22 -10.06
C LEU A 101 2.87 6.75 -9.99
N ARG A 102 1.65 7.20 -10.29
CA ARG A 102 1.27 8.63 -10.18
C ARG A 102 1.19 9.09 -8.73
N GLN A 103 0.66 8.24 -7.85
CA GLN A 103 0.57 8.55 -6.41
C GLN A 103 1.95 8.52 -5.75
N LEU A 104 2.85 7.64 -6.16
CA LEU A 104 4.23 7.60 -5.64
C LEU A 104 4.97 8.93 -5.78
N GLN A 105 4.65 9.75 -6.78
CA GLN A 105 5.28 11.06 -6.96
C GLN A 105 4.98 12.04 -5.81
N ALA A 106 3.84 11.87 -5.14
CA ALA A 106 3.43 12.63 -3.96
C ALA A 106 3.94 12.03 -2.65
N LEU A 107 4.72 10.94 -2.71
CA LEU A 107 5.26 10.26 -1.53
C LEU A 107 6.76 10.47 -1.41
N SER A 108 7.26 10.41 -0.17
CA SER A 108 8.70 10.44 0.10
C SER A 108 9.40 9.16 -0.38
N THR A 109 8.68 8.05 -0.40
CA THR A 109 9.21 6.71 -0.71
C THR A 109 9.54 6.54 -2.21
N PRO A 110 10.72 6.02 -2.56
CA PRO A 110 11.12 5.84 -3.95
C PRO A 110 10.36 4.69 -4.63
N ARG A 111 10.22 4.75 -5.96
CA ARG A 111 9.54 3.72 -6.77
C ARG A 111 10.11 2.31 -6.56
N VAL A 112 11.43 2.21 -6.37
CA VAL A 112 12.12 0.92 -6.20
C VAL A 112 11.64 0.15 -4.96
N HIS A 113 10.99 0.82 -4.01
CA HIS A 113 10.34 0.17 -2.86
C HIS A 113 9.28 -0.88 -3.26
N LEU A 114 8.65 -0.73 -4.45
CA LEU A 114 7.71 -1.74 -4.95
C LEU A 114 8.36 -3.10 -5.23
N ASP A 115 9.69 -3.15 -5.35
CA ASP A 115 10.47 -4.36 -5.56
C ASP A 115 10.99 -4.96 -4.23
N VAL A 116 10.64 -4.37 -3.07
CA VAL A 116 11.08 -4.82 -1.73
C VAL A 116 10.08 -5.81 -1.13
N SER A 117 10.53 -7.03 -0.87
CA SER A 117 9.69 -8.10 -0.31
C SER A 117 9.71 -8.20 1.22
N SER A 118 10.80 -7.76 1.86
CA SER A 118 10.96 -7.84 3.31
C SER A 118 10.25 -6.66 3.98
N GLU A 119 9.26 -6.92 4.84
CA GLU A 119 8.52 -5.86 5.54
C GLU A 119 9.42 -5.00 6.44
N PRO A 120 10.36 -5.56 7.23
CA PRO A 120 11.33 -4.75 7.98
C PRO A 120 12.18 -3.86 7.08
N ALA A 121 12.65 -4.38 5.93
CA ALA A 121 13.43 -3.60 4.99
C ALA A 121 12.61 -2.47 4.35
N GLY A 122 11.34 -2.73 4.05
CA GLY A 122 10.42 -1.71 3.54
C GLY A 122 10.16 -0.59 4.56
N LEU A 123 9.96 -0.95 5.83
CA LEU A 123 9.80 0.03 6.92
C LEU A 123 11.04 0.93 7.06
N TYR A 124 12.24 0.33 7.06
CA TYR A 124 13.50 1.08 7.04
C TYR A 124 13.54 2.09 5.88
N ILE A 125 13.23 1.65 4.65
CA ILE A 125 13.28 2.51 3.46
C ILE A 125 12.25 3.64 3.56
N HIS A 126 11.03 3.34 3.98
CA HIS A 126 9.99 4.34 4.22
C HIS A 126 10.47 5.43 5.17
N ILE A 127 11.07 5.04 6.30
CA ILE A 127 11.54 5.96 7.33
C ILE A 127 12.74 6.77 6.85
N LEU A 128 13.74 6.12 6.25
CA LEU A 128 14.95 6.79 5.77
C LEU A 128 14.62 7.90 4.78
N PHE A 129 13.75 7.62 3.80
CA PHE A 129 13.36 8.62 2.80
C PHE A 129 12.39 9.68 3.34
N ALA A 130 11.58 9.34 4.34
CA ALA A 130 10.76 10.32 5.05
C ALA A 130 11.63 11.31 5.85
N LEU A 131 12.63 10.81 6.59
CA LEU A 131 13.56 11.65 7.36
C LEU A 131 14.44 12.54 6.47
N ARG A 132 14.76 12.08 5.26
CA ARG A 132 15.51 12.88 4.28
C ARG A 132 14.72 14.10 3.79
N ASP A 133 13.40 14.02 3.78
CA ASP A 133 12.53 15.10 3.31
C ASP A 133 12.24 16.09 4.44
N ARG A 134 12.92 17.25 4.41
CA ARG A 134 12.75 18.30 5.43
C ARG A 134 11.36 18.95 5.40
N ASP A 135 10.66 18.83 4.27
CA ASP A 135 9.34 19.43 4.05
C ASP A 135 8.25 18.35 4.04
N LEU A 136 8.47 17.20 4.69
CA LEU A 136 7.48 16.15 4.80
C LEU A 136 6.19 16.66 5.47
N GLY A 137 5.07 16.60 4.77
CA GLY A 137 3.82 17.23 5.21
C GLY A 137 2.93 16.32 6.04
N SER A 138 2.93 15.01 5.79
CA SER A 138 2.05 14.09 6.51
C SER A 138 2.57 12.65 6.60
N ILE A 139 2.05 11.92 7.59
CA ILE A 139 2.23 10.47 7.75
C ILE A 139 0.86 9.81 7.58
N LEU A 140 0.75 8.89 6.62
CA LEU A 140 -0.47 8.24 6.19
C LEU A 140 -0.36 6.73 6.37
N SER A 141 -1.39 6.13 6.96
CA SER A 141 -1.51 4.68 7.08
C SER A 141 -2.99 4.28 7.18
N ASN A 142 -3.30 3.06 6.74
CA ASN A 142 -4.63 2.49 6.94
C ASN A 142 -4.93 2.17 8.41
N PHE A 143 -3.89 1.97 9.24
CA PHE A 143 -4.02 1.63 10.65
C PHE A 143 -3.01 2.40 11.51
N ALA A 144 -3.46 2.92 12.64
CA ALA A 144 -2.62 3.63 13.61
C ALA A 144 -1.47 2.76 14.14
N TYR A 145 -1.65 1.44 14.19
CA TYR A 145 -0.61 0.47 14.56
C TYR A 145 0.69 0.65 13.76
N TRP A 146 0.60 0.89 12.45
CA TRP A 146 1.79 1.08 11.62
C TRP A 146 2.48 2.41 11.88
N ILE A 147 1.71 3.47 12.18
CA ILE A 147 2.28 4.77 12.55
C ILE A 147 3.02 4.64 13.88
N HIS A 148 2.43 3.96 14.85
CA HIS A 148 3.11 3.63 16.10
C HIS A 148 4.40 2.83 15.86
N GLY A 149 4.36 1.83 14.96
CA GLY A 149 5.53 1.06 14.57
C GLY A 149 6.68 1.90 14.01
N VAL A 150 6.39 2.96 13.26
CA VAL A 150 7.42 3.92 12.80
C VAL A 150 8.14 4.58 13.97
N PHE A 151 7.39 5.05 14.97
CA PHE A 151 7.98 5.73 16.12
C PHE A 151 8.77 4.79 17.02
N VAL A 152 8.29 3.55 17.24
CA VAL A 152 9.05 2.51 17.95
C VAL A 152 10.35 2.19 17.22
N TYR A 153 10.28 2.03 15.89
CA TYR A 153 11.48 1.78 15.09
C TYR A 153 12.51 2.91 15.22
N LEU A 154 12.05 4.16 15.16
CA LEU A 154 12.90 5.33 15.34
C LEU A 154 13.54 5.37 16.73
N GLU A 155 12.78 5.11 17.80
CA GLU A 155 13.30 5.08 19.17
C GLU A 155 14.45 4.08 19.32
N GLU A 156 14.33 2.91 18.68
CA GLU A 156 15.33 1.83 18.77
C GLU A 156 16.51 2.00 17.79
N ASN A 157 16.34 2.75 16.69
CA ASN A 157 17.29 2.74 15.56
C ASN A 157 17.68 4.15 15.04
N TRP A 158 17.42 5.23 15.79
CA TRP A 158 17.68 6.59 15.29
C TRP A 158 19.15 6.82 14.96
N GLU A 159 20.11 6.26 15.71
CA GLU A 159 21.55 6.42 15.41
C GLU A 159 21.89 5.85 14.05
N LEU A 160 21.34 4.67 13.72
CA LEU A 160 21.51 4.04 12.41
C LEU A 160 20.92 4.93 11.31
N MET A 161 19.71 5.46 11.50
CA MET A 161 19.07 6.34 10.51
C MET A 161 19.90 7.60 10.25
N VAL A 162 20.39 8.23 11.31
CA VAL A 162 21.21 9.46 11.20
C VAL A 162 22.53 9.17 10.50
N GLN A 163 23.23 8.08 10.87
CA GLN A 163 24.49 7.71 10.24
C GLN A 163 24.33 7.41 8.75
N ASP A 164 23.29 6.66 8.37
CA ASP A 164 23.00 6.32 6.98
C ASP A 164 22.65 7.57 6.15
N LEU A 165 21.88 8.51 6.73
CA LEU A 165 21.59 9.81 6.10
C LEU A 165 22.83 10.70 5.95
N GLU A 166 23.69 10.74 6.98
CA GLU A 166 24.91 11.55 6.97
C GLU A 166 25.90 11.06 5.91
N LYS A 167 26.08 9.75 5.81
CA LYS A 167 27.00 9.13 4.83
C LYS A 167 26.39 8.99 3.44
N GLY A 168 25.07 9.07 3.33
CA GLY A 168 24.36 8.78 2.08
C GLY A 168 24.40 7.29 1.72
N GLU A 169 24.44 6.42 2.73
CA GLU A 169 24.54 4.97 2.59
C GLU A 169 23.23 4.30 3.00
N ILE A 170 23.05 3.04 2.61
CA ILE A 170 21.96 2.19 3.06
C ILE A 170 22.59 1.05 3.85
N ASN A 171 22.06 0.74 5.03
CA ASN A 171 22.51 -0.37 5.87
C ASN A 171 22.87 -1.61 5.03
N ALA A 172 24.13 -2.05 5.10
CA ALA A 172 24.66 -3.15 4.31
C ALA A 172 23.96 -4.49 4.59
N ASN A 173 23.44 -4.66 5.81
CA ASN A 173 22.73 -5.86 6.23
C ASN A 173 21.23 -5.83 5.91
N LEU A 174 20.74 -4.76 5.27
CA LEU A 174 19.34 -4.66 4.85
C LEU A 174 19.03 -5.75 3.82
N GLU A 175 17.98 -6.54 4.09
CA GLU A 175 17.52 -7.64 3.25
C GLU A 175 16.81 -7.12 1.99
N ILE A 176 17.61 -6.68 1.01
CA ILE A 176 17.17 -6.18 -0.29
C ILE A 176 18.07 -6.72 -1.40
N THR A 177 17.55 -6.76 -2.64
CA THR A 177 18.34 -7.18 -3.80
C THR A 177 19.30 -6.09 -4.26
N ASP A 178 20.34 -6.46 -5.01
CA ASP A 178 21.31 -5.49 -5.56
C ASP A 178 20.64 -4.43 -6.44
N ARG A 179 19.61 -4.81 -7.20
CA ARG A 179 18.81 -3.87 -8.02
C ARG A 179 18.06 -2.84 -7.18
N VAL A 180 17.66 -3.19 -5.96
CA VAL A 180 17.02 -2.23 -5.05
C VAL A 180 18.06 -1.29 -4.45
N ARG A 181 19.27 -1.81 -4.22
CA ARG A 181 20.37 -1.08 -3.58
C ARG A 181 21.09 -0.11 -4.52
N TRP A 182 21.23 -0.46 -5.81
CA TRP A 182 21.99 0.27 -6.83
C TRP A 182 21.15 0.50 -8.10
#